data_AF-A0A6C0F3H9-F1
#
_entry.id   AF-A0A6C0F3H9-F1
#
_cell.length_a   1.000
_cell.length_b   1.000
_cell.length_c   1.000
_cell.angle_alpha   90.00
_cell.angle_beta   90.00
_cell.angle_gamma   90.00
#
_symmetry.space_group_name_H-M   'P 1'
#
loop_
_entity.id
_entity.type
_entity.pdbx_description
1 polymer ?
#
loop_
_entity_poly.entity_id
_entity_poly.type
_entity_poly.pdbx_seq_one_letter_code
_entity_poly.pdbx_strand_id
1 'polypeptide(L)'
;MNGHTLCGTHARAKNVELWKDKSGMDARVVVCQSVARRWLVQHHLRLAGPGVLRRQNLGNDEEVVSGVEASRQHPFDYFAFEENGKVWWFDFASIWVWSLKSVDPANPYTRGPLTTETRKRLREMWVLRINRKMVMPPEVQNAEERARLRLTMLCQTFADNGFTDVSLGQLMQLCKASHVAMWRFLREDCPVARGLCTYMLSAQLLSANSPSYIVNSLRMLMRLVTLQKEPYITVFNVMSAIYRC
;
A
#
# COMPACT_ATOMS: atom_id res chain seq x y z
N MET A 1 -37.03 -17.19 -29.40
CA MET A 1 -35.83 -18.04 -29.29
C MET A 1 -34.71 -17.32 -30.02
N ASN A 2 -33.66 -16.88 -29.30
CA ASN A 2 -32.53 -16.21 -29.94
C ASN A 2 -31.65 -17.29 -30.57
N GLY A 3 -31.46 -17.25 -31.89
CA GLY A 3 -30.64 -18.23 -32.61
C GLY A 3 -29.18 -18.12 -32.18
N HIS A 4 -28.63 -19.23 -31.70
CA HIS A 4 -27.21 -19.34 -31.37
C HIS A 4 -26.50 -20.14 -32.45
N THR A 5 -25.39 -19.61 -32.99
CA THR A 5 -24.54 -20.33 -33.93
C THR A 5 -23.66 -21.32 -33.17
N LEU A 6 -23.97 -22.61 -33.26
CA LEU A 6 -23.22 -23.68 -32.60
C LEU A 6 -22.15 -24.24 -33.54
N CYS A 7 -20.99 -24.65 -33.02
CA CYS A 7 -20.02 -25.40 -33.81
C CYS A 7 -20.55 -26.82 -34.12
N GLY A 8 -20.02 -27.46 -35.17
CA GLY A 8 -20.55 -28.71 -35.71
C GLY A 8 -20.67 -29.87 -34.72
N THR A 9 -19.82 -29.90 -33.69
CA THR A 9 -19.87 -30.91 -32.61
C THR A 9 -21.04 -30.67 -31.65
N HIS A 10 -21.29 -29.42 -31.26
CA HIS A 10 -22.38 -29.07 -30.35
C HIS A 10 -23.75 -29.13 -31.04
N ALA A 11 -23.84 -28.83 -32.33
CA ALA A 11 -25.08 -28.97 -33.10
C ALA A 11 -25.61 -30.41 -33.17
N ARG A 12 -24.74 -31.41 -32.94
CA ARG A 12 -25.08 -32.85 -32.98
C ARG A 12 -25.38 -33.44 -31.60
N ALA A 13 -25.26 -32.67 -30.52
CA ALA A 13 -25.57 -33.15 -29.17
C ALA A 13 -27.09 -33.21 -28.95
N LYS A 14 -27.57 -34.28 -28.31
CA LYS A 14 -29.01 -34.50 -28.03
C LYS A 14 -29.62 -33.41 -27.14
N ASN A 15 -28.84 -32.90 -26.19
CA ASN A 15 -29.17 -31.77 -25.34
C ASN A 15 -28.02 -30.76 -25.43
N VAL A 16 -28.27 -29.61 -26.04
CA VAL A 16 -27.30 -28.51 -26.09
C VAL A 16 -27.59 -27.57 -24.95
N GLU A 17 -26.76 -27.63 -23.90
CA GLU A 17 -26.79 -26.62 -22.84
C GLU A 17 -25.67 -25.61 -23.09
N LEU A 18 -26.03 -24.42 -23.58
CA LEU A 18 -25.08 -23.32 -23.63
C LEU A 18 -24.82 -22.81 -22.22
N TRP A 19 -23.56 -22.52 -21.89
CA TRP A 19 -23.21 -21.94 -20.60
C TRP A 19 -24.00 -20.64 -20.32
N LYS A 20 -24.29 -19.85 -21.36
CA LYS A 20 -25.14 -18.65 -21.28
C LYS A 20 -26.57 -18.94 -20.84
N ASP A 21 -27.15 -20.06 -21.30
CA ASP A 21 -28.53 -20.44 -21.02
C ASP A 21 -28.65 -21.18 -19.68
N LYS A 22 -27.63 -21.98 -19.33
CA LYS A 22 -27.54 -22.71 -18.05
C LYS A 22 -27.16 -21.82 -16.87
N SER A 23 -26.29 -20.82 -17.09
CA SER A 23 -25.80 -19.97 -16.00
C SER A 23 -26.83 -18.95 -15.55
N GLY A 24 -27.91 -18.73 -16.31
CA GLY A 24 -28.94 -17.75 -16.00
C GLY A 24 -28.33 -16.45 -15.49
N MET A 25 -27.23 -15.98 -16.11
CA MET A 25 -26.47 -14.84 -15.59
C MET A 25 -27.40 -13.64 -15.54
N ASP A 26 -27.91 -13.42 -14.34
CA ASP A 26 -28.92 -12.41 -14.08
C ASP A 26 -28.34 -11.06 -14.49
N ALA A 27 -29.05 -10.35 -15.37
CA ALA A 27 -28.63 -9.02 -15.82
C ALA A 27 -28.34 -8.10 -14.62
N ARG A 28 -29.02 -8.32 -13.48
CA ARG A 28 -28.76 -7.64 -12.21
C ARG A 28 -27.35 -7.91 -11.68
N VAL A 29 -26.85 -9.15 -11.75
CA VAL A 29 -25.49 -9.50 -11.31
C VAL A 29 -24.44 -8.80 -12.18
N VAL A 30 -24.66 -8.71 -13.50
CA VAL A 30 -23.77 -7.97 -14.41
C VAL A 30 -23.73 -6.48 -14.05
N VAL A 31 -24.87 -5.89 -13.72
CA VAL A 31 -24.96 -4.50 -13.25
C VAL A 31 -24.26 -4.32 -11.89
N CYS A 32 -24.47 -5.21 -10.93
CA CYS A 32 -23.75 -5.15 -9.64
C CYS A 32 -22.23 -5.23 -9.84
N GLN A 33 -21.76 -6.10 -10.73
CA GLN A 33 -20.33 -6.21 -11.07
C GLN A 33 -19.80 -4.94 -11.73
N SER A 34 -20.55 -4.30 -12.62
CA SER A 34 -20.11 -3.07 -13.29
C SER A 34 -20.01 -1.90 -12.31
N VAL A 35 -20.97 -1.76 -11.40
CA VAL A 35 -20.95 -0.76 -10.32
C VAL A 35 -19.76 -0.99 -9.39
N ALA A 36 -19.53 -2.24 -8.97
CA ALA A 36 -18.39 -2.57 -8.11
C ALA A 36 -17.04 -2.28 -8.80
N ARG A 37 -16.88 -2.67 -10.07
CA ARG A 37 -15.66 -2.39 -10.85
C ARG A 37 -15.45 -0.88 -11.03
N ARG A 38 -16.50 -0.13 -11.33
CA ARG A 38 -16.43 1.33 -11.44
C ARG A 38 -15.98 1.95 -10.13
N TRP A 39 -16.57 1.54 -9.01
CA TRP A 39 -16.19 2.03 -7.70
C TRP A 39 -14.72 1.72 -7.38
N LEU A 40 -14.25 0.50 -7.67
CA LEU A 40 -12.86 0.09 -7.46
C LEU A 40 -11.84 0.91 -8.27
N VAL A 41 -12.18 1.25 -9.53
CA VAL A 41 -11.36 2.11 -10.38
C VAL A 41 -11.37 3.54 -9.85
N GLN A 42 -12.55 4.08 -9.56
CA GLN A 42 -12.68 5.45 -9.04
C GLN A 42 -11.98 5.62 -7.69
N HIS A 43 -12.04 4.63 -6.81
CA HIS A 43 -11.32 4.67 -5.54
C HIS A 43 -9.81 4.78 -5.76
N HIS A 44 -9.22 3.99 -6.66
CA HIS A 44 -7.80 4.14 -7.03
C HIS A 44 -7.49 5.54 -7.55
N LEU A 45 -8.27 6.02 -8.51
CA LEU A 45 -8.06 7.34 -9.13
C LEU A 45 -8.20 8.49 -8.11
N ARG A 46 -9.08 8.35 -7.11
CA ARG A 46 -9.17 9.34 -6.02
C ARG A 46 -7.91 9.38 -5.17
N LEU A 47 -7.28 8.22 -4.91
CA LEU A 47 -6.01 8.17 -4.19
C LEU A 47 -4.85 8.80 -4.98
N ALA A 48 -4.91 8.75 -6.31
CA ALA A 48 -3.91 9.38 -7.18
C ALA A 48 -3.90 10.91 -7.04
N GLY A 49 -5.02 11.50 -6.65
CA GLY A 49 -5.11 12.93 -6.37
C GLY A 49 -5.50 13.79 -7.57
N PRO A 50 -5.38 15.12 -7.45
CA PRO A 50 -5.80 16.07 -8.48
C PRO A 50 -5.03 15.84 -9.79
N GLY A 51 -5.64 16.17 -10.92
CA GLY A 51 -4.97 16.10 -12.21
C GLY A 51 -4.90 14.71 -12.86
N VAL A 52 -5.24 13.63 -12.16
CA VAL A 52 -5.08 12.23 -12.66
C VAL A 52 -5.79 11.96 -13.99
N LEU A 53 -6.99 12.49 -14.20
CA LEU A 53 -7.75 12.36 -15.45
C LEU A 53 -7.68 13.60 -16.35
N ARG A 54 -7.44 14.77 -15.75
CA ARG A 54 -7.39 16.05 -16.47
C ARG A 54 -6.25 16.89 -15.90
N ARG A 55 -5.10 16.82 -16.56
CA ARG A 55 -3.84 17.45 -16.16
C ARG A 55 -3.88 18.93 -16.51
N GLN A 56 -4.22 19.76 -15.54
CA GLN A 56 -4.28 21.21 -15.66
C GLN A 56 -3.61 21.84 -14.45
N ASN A 57 -3.08 23.05 -14.62
CA ASN A 57 -2.42 23.81 -13.55
C ASN A 57 -1.29 23.02 -12.86
N LEU A 58 -0.46 22.34 -13.67
CA LEU A 58 0.66 21.55 -13.15
C LEU A 58 1.82 22.46 -12.73
N GLY A 59 2.52 22.05 -11.68
CA GLY A 59 3.78 22.67 -11.24
C GLY A 59 5.00 22.19 -12.03
N ASN A 60 4.90 21.01 -12.65
CA ASN A 60 5.95 20.36 -13.43
C ASN A 60 5.39 19.71 -14.71
N ASP A 61 6.15 19.79 -15.81
CA ASP A 61 5.77 19.20 -17.10
C ASP A 61 6.23 17.75 -17.25
N GLU A 62 7.38 17.41 -16.66
CA GLU A 62 8.00 16.09 -16.70
C GLU A 62 8.18 15.52 -15.29
N GLU A 63 8.25 14.20 -15.21
CA GLU A 63 8.50 13.45 -13.97
C GLU A 63 9.98 13.48 -13.59
N VAL A 64 10.26 13.63 -12.28
CA VAL A 64 11.60 13.93 -11.75
C VAL A 64 12.65 12.83 -12.00
N VAL A 65 12.24 11.56 -12.12
CA VAL A 65 13.18 10.43 -12.28
C VAL A 65 13.25 9.94 -13.72
N SER A 66 12.08 9.76 -14.34
CA SER A 66 11.89 9.11 -15.63
C SER A 66 11.89 10.08 -16.81
N GLY A 67 11.69 11.38 -16.57
CA GLY A 67 11.54 12.38 -17.64
C GLY A 67 10.26 12.19 -18.47
N VAL A 68 9.33 11.36 -18.00
CA VAL A 68 8.06 11.14 -18.70
C VAL A 68 7.23 12.42 -18.64
N GLU A 69 6.76 12.88 -19.79
CA GLU A 69 5.82 13.99 -19.88
C GLU A 69 4.51 13.68 -19.15
N ALA A 70 3.93 14.71 -18.55
CA ALA A 70 2.67 14.62 -17.84
C ALA A 70 1.60 13.94 -18.68
N SER A 71 1.45 14.27 -19.96
CA SER A 71 0.44 13.73 -20.88
C SER A 71 0.53 12.20 -21.09
N ARG A 72 1.71 11.61 -20.91
CA ARG A 72 2.00 10.19 -21.20
C ARG A 72 1.94 9.30 -19.97
N GLN A 73 1.96 9.87 -18.76
CA GLN A 73 1.88 9.09 -17.53
C GLN A 73 0.58 8.26 -17.48
N HIS A 74 0.67 7.01 -17.05
CA HIS A 74 -0.53 6.17 -16.92
C HIS A 74 -1.33 6.57 -15.65
N PRO A 75 -2.68 6.72 -15.70
CA PRO A 75 -3.47 7.16 -14.54
C PRO A 75 -3.34 6.29 -13.29
N PHE A 76 -3.08 4.98 -13.44
CA PHE A 76 -2.87 4.10 -12.29
C PHE A 76 -1.48 4.26 -11.66
N ASP A 77 -0.51 4.81 -12.39
CA ASP A 77 0.87 5.10 -11.95
C ASP A 77 1.08 6.56 -11.59
N TYR A 78 0.04 7.39 -11.70
CA TYR A 78 0.06 8.79 -11.34
C TYR A 78 -0.19 8.99 -9.84
N PHE A 79 0.53 9.92 -9.23
CA PHE A 79 0.24 10.46 -7.90
C PHE A 79 0.55 11.95 -7.87
N ALA A 80 -0.35 12.76 -7.31
CA ALA A 80 -0.17 14.21 -7.25
C ALA A 80 -0.81 14.81 -6.02
N PHE A 81 -0.34 15.99 -5.62
CA PHE A 81 -0.90 16.78 -4.53
C PHE A 81 -0.84 18.27 -4.90
N GLU A 82 -1.67 19.06 -4.24
CA GLU A 82 -1.67 20.51 -4.42
C GLU A 82 -0.70 21.15 -3.43
N GLU A 83 0.14 22.06 -3.92
CA GLU A 83 1.05 22.85 -3.10
C GLU A 83 1.17 24.23 -3.73
N ASN A 84 0.96 25.29 -2.93
CA ASN A 84 1.03 26.69 -3.37
C ASN A 84 0.15 26.99 -4.60
N GLY A 85 -1.07 26.42 -4.62
CA GLY A 85 -2.05 26.63 -5.70
C GLY A 85 -1.69 25.96 -7.03
N LYS A 86 -0.67 25.09 -7.06
CA LYS A 86 -0.30 24.28 -8.24
C LYS A 86 -0.37 22.79 -7.92
N VAL A 87 -0.63 21.98 -8.94
CA VAL A 87 -0.65 20.52 -8.83
C VAL A 87 0.72 19.96 -9.17
N TRP A 88 1.40 19.38 -8.19
CA TRP A 88 2.68 18.69 -8.41
C TRP A 88 2.41 17.20 -8.58
N TRP A 89 2.88 16.65 -9.70
CA TRP A 89 2.61 15.27 -10.06
C TRP A 89 3.89 14.45 -10.21
N PHE A 90 3.74 13.15 -9.94
CA PHE A 90 4.82 12.19 -9.90
C PHE A 90 4.34 10.83 -10.40
N ASP A 91 5.29 10.02 -10.85
CA ASP A 91 5.09 8.58 -10.87
C ASP A 91 5.02 8.05 -9.43
N PHE A 92 4.08 7.14 -9.15
CA PHE A 92 3.89 6.55 -7.83
C PHE A 92 5.18 5.91 -7.30
N ALA A 93 5.91 5.17 -8.15
CA ALA A 93 7.13 4.49 -7.73
C ALA A 93 8.19 5.50 -7.27
N SER A 94 8.37 6.57 -8.05
CA SER A 94 9.32 7.64 -7.74
C SER A 94 8.99 8.32 -6.42
N ILE A 95 7.76 8.81 -6.24
CA ILE A 95 7.39 9.54 -5.02
C ILE A 95 7.34 8.62 -3.80
N TRP A 96 6.96 7.34 -3.98
CA TRP A 96 7.01 6.35 -2.91
C TRP A 96 8.44 6.16 -2.40
N VAL A 97 9.38 5.83 -3.29
CA VAL A 97 10.79 5.64 -2.92
C VAL A 97 11.38 6.91 -2.34
N TRP A 98 11.05 8.07 -2.92
CA TRP A 98 11.46 9.37 -2.40
C TRP A 98 10.98 9.60 -0.97
N SER A 99 9.71 9.31 -0.69
CA SER A 99 9.12 9.51 0.63
C SER A 99 9.79 8.69 1.72
N LEU A 100 10.41 7.54 1.39
CA LEU A 100 11.08 6.67 2.36
C LEU A 100 12.50 7.13 2.73
N LYS A 101 13.05 8.14 2.06
CA LYS A 101 14.40 8.65 2.33
C LYS A 101 14.51 9.47 3.62
N SER A 102 13.41 10.06 4.09
CA SER A 102 13.36 10.95 5.26
C SER A 102 12.12 10.70 6.10
N VAL A 103 12.21 10.89 7.42
CA VAL A 103 11.04 10.84 8.33
C VAL A 103 10.07 11.99 8.03
N ASP A 104 10.60 13.14 7.61
CA ASP A 104 9.82 14.27 7.12
C ASP A 104 10.04 14.39 5.61
N PRO A 105 9.28 13.64 4.78
CA PRO A 105 9.45 13.69 3.34
C PRO A 105 8.94 15.03 2.81
N ALA A 106 9.65 15.55 1.81
CA ALA A 106 9.34 16.81 1.17
C ALA A 106 9.15 16.62 -0.35
N ASN A 107 8.42 17.54 -0.97
CA ASN A 107 8.30 17.63 -2.42
C ASN A 107 9.71 17.73 -3.05
N PRO A 108 10.06 16.84 -4.01
CA PRO A 108 11.36 16.87 -4.70
C PRO A 108 11.71 18.23 -5.33
N TYR A 109 10.71 18.98 -5.82
CA TYR A 109 10.92 20.23 -6.55
C TYR A 109 11.01 21.44 -5.63
N THR A 110 10.06 21.59 -4.71
CA THR A 110 9.93 22.79 -3.87
C THR A 110 10.60 22.66 -2.51
N ARG A 111 10.94 21.42 -2.10
CA ARG A 111 11.40 21.07 -0.75
C ARG A 111 10.40 21.39 0.37
N GLY A 112 9.15 21.71 0.03
CA GLY A 112 8.07 21.85 1.00
C GLY A 112 7.69 20.49 1.62
N PRO A 113 7.40 20.42 2.93
CA PRO A 113 7.07 19.17 3.60
C PRO A 113 5.73 18.61 3.08
N LEU A 114 5.68 17.31 2.81
CA LEU A 114 4.44 16.65 2.42
C LEU A 114 3.46 16.68 3.58
N THR A 115 2.21 17.08 3.34
CA THR A 115 1.19 17.12 4.38
C THR A 115 0.87 15.72 4.92
N THR A 116 0.38 15.65 6.18
CA THR A 116 -0.10 14.41 6.79
C THR A 116 -1.15 13.70 5.92
N GLU A 117 -2.06 14.45 5.30
CA GLU A 117 -3.05 13.91 4.37
C GLU A 117 -2.40 13.27 3.15
N THR A 118 -1.43 13.95 2.53
CA THR A 118 -0.70 13.44 1.36
C THR A 118 0.04 12.15 1.70
N ARG A 119 0.72 12.10 2.85
CA ARG A 119 1.41 10.89 3.33
C ARG A 119 0.46 9.73 3.61
N LYS A 120 -0.68 9.99 4.25
CA LYS A 120 -1.74 8.99 4.50
C LYS A 120 -2.27 8.42 3.18
N ARG A 121 -2.60 9.28 2.21
CA ARG A 121 -3.10 8.87 0.89
C ARG A 121 -2.06 8.08 0.09
N LEU A 122 -0.78 8.47 0.17
CA LEU A 122 0.31 7.74 -0.48
C LEU A 122 0.45 6.31 0.09
N ARG A 123 0.35 6.15 1.42
CA ARG A 123 0.36 4.83 2.06
C ARG A 123 -0.89 4.01 1.72
N GLU A 124 -2.06 4.62 1.63
CA GLU A 124 -3.29 3.93 1.21
C GLU A 124 -3.16 3.42 -0.24
N MET A 125 -2.58 4.22 -1.13
CA MET A 125 -2.27 3.77 -2.50
C MET A 125 -1.28 2.61 -2.51
N TRP A 126 -0.24 2.65 -1.67
CA TRP A 126 0.71 1.54 -1.52
C TRP A 126 0.02 0.24 -1.07
N VAL A 127 -0.85 0.32 -0.05
CA VAL A 127 -1.65 -0.82 0.41
C VAL A 127 -2.53 -1.38 -0.72
N LEU A 128 -3.24 -0.50 -1.44
CA LEU A 128 -4.11 -0.88 -2.54
C LEU A 128 -3.32 -1.62 -3.63
N ARG A 129 -2.15 -1.10 -4.02
CA ARG A 129 -1.29 -1.73 -5.03
C ARG A 129 -0.80 -3.11 -4.60
N ILE A 130 -0.39 -3.27 -3.34
CA ILE A 130 0.01 -4.57 -2.79
C ILE A 130 -1.14 -5.58 -2.84
N ASN A 131 -2.33 -5.16 -2.40
CA ASN A 131 -3.51 -6.04 -2.37
C ASN A 131 -3.95 -6.47 -3.77
N ARG A 132 -3.75 -5.59 -4.77
CA ARG A 132 -4.06 -5.86 -6.18
C ARG A 132 -2.91 -6.48 -6.96
N LYS A 133 -1.77 -6.78 -6.32
CA LYS A 133 -0.56 -7.33 -6.95
C LYS A 133 -0.07 -6.50 -8.14
N MET A 134 -0.20 -5.18 -8.02
CA MET A 134 0.32 -4.24 -9.03
C MET A 134 1.84 -4.18 -8.96
N VAL A 135 2.46 -3.64 -10.01
CA VAL A 135 3.90 -3.42 -10.05
C VAL A 135 4.29 -2.48 -8.91
N MET A 136 5.27 -2.91 -8.12
CA MET A 136 5.85 -2.15 -7.03
C MET A 136 7.30 -1.79 -7.39
N PRO A 137 7.83 -0.68 -6.83
CA PRO A 137 9.25 -0.37 -6.97
C PRO A 137 10.10 -1.56 -6.49
N PRO A 138 11.26 -1.82 -7.13
CA PRO A 138 12.13 -2.91 -6.72
C PRO A 138 12.57 -2.72 -5.26
N GLU A 139 12.59 -3.80 -4.50
CA GLU A 139 13.15 -3.75 -3.14
C GLU A 139 14.68 -3.59 -3.19
N VAL A 140 15.19 -2.83 -2.22
CA VAL A 140 16.63 -2.70 -2.00
C VAL A 140 17.23 -4.06 -1.60
N GLN A 141 18.40 -4.41 -2.15
CA GLN A 141 19.06 -5.69 -1.88
C GLN A 141 19.67 -5.76 -0.46
N ASN A 142 20.19 -4.64 0.03
CA ASN A 142 20.78 -4.53 1.37
C ASN A 142 19.70 -4.64 2.46
N ALA A 143 19.91 -5.55 3.44
CA ALA A 143 18.96 -5.81 4.51
C ALA A 143 18.83 -4.65 5.52
N GLU A 144 19.94 -3.99 5.84
CA GLU A 144 19.98 -2.84 6.74
C GLU A 144 19.25 -1.64 6.12
N GLU A 145 19.49 -1.38 4.84
CA GLU A 145 18.80 -0.32 4.12
C GLU A 145 17.30 -0.60 4.02
N ARG A 146 16.90 -1.86 3.75
CA ARG A 146 15.48 -2.25 3.84
C ARG A 146 14.90 -2.00 5.22
N ALA A 147 15.61 -2.35 6.29
CA ALA A 147 15.13 -2.11 7.66
C ALA A 147 14.95 -0.61 7.92
N ARG A 148 15.94 0.21 7.53
CA ARG A 148 15.90 1.66 7.63
C ARG A 148 14.69 2.25 6.91
N LEU A 149 14.47 1.92 5.63
CA LEU A 149 13.34 2.46 4.85
C LEU A 149 11.99 2.09 5.47
N ARG A 150 11.85 0.87 6.00
CA ARG A 150 10.63 0.40 6.66
C ARG A 150 10.40 1.12 7.99
N LEU A 151 11.46 1.34 8.76
CA LEU A 151 11.41 2.13 9.99
C LEU A 151 11.10 3.60 9.72
N THR A 152 11.62 4.20 8.65
CA THR A 152 11.24 5.55 8.23
C THR A 152 9.72 5.65 8.01
N MET A 153 9.12 4.69 7.31
CA MET A 153 7.66 4.68 7.10
C MET A 153 6.89 4.51 8.42
N LEU A 154 7.42 3.72 9.36
CA LEU A 154 6.82 3.55 10.68
C LEU A 154 6.87 4.86 11.48
N CYS A 155 8.03 5.54 11.54
CA CYS A 155 8.16 6.86 12.16
C CYS A 155 7.18 7.88 11.56
N GLN A 156 7.06 7.94 10.23
CA GLN A 156 6.06 8.77 9.56
C GLN A 156 4.63 8.42 10.01
N THR A 157 4.32 7.12 10.11
CA THR A 157 2.99 6.66 10.54
C THR A 157 2.71 7.02 12.00
N PHE A 158 3.73 6.95 12.86
CA PHE A 158 3.63 7.35 14.27
C PHE A 158 3.38 8.85 14.40
N ALA A 159 4.17 9.68 13.71
CA ALA A 159 3.99 11.13 13.67
C ALA A 159 2.60 11.53 13.12
N ASP A 160 2.13 10.85 12.08
CA ASP A 160 0.79 11.07 11.49
C ASP A 160 -0.39 10.71 12.41
N ASN A 161 -0.11 10.03 13.53
CA ASN A 161 -1.05 9.69 14.59
C ASN A 161 -0.72 10.38 15.93
N GLY A 162 0.17 11.38 15.94
CA GLY A 162 0.49 12.21 17.10
C GLY A 162 1.62 11.68 17.99
N PHE A 163 2.34 10.63 17.58
CA PHE A 163 3.47 10.07 18.32
C PHE A 163 4.80 10.57 17.72
N THR A 164 5.27 11.73 18.18
CA THR A 164 6.46 12.42 17.62
C THR A 164 7.78 12.08 18.32
N ASP A 165 7.72 11.45 19.50
CA ASP A 165 8.90 11.25 20.36
C ASP A 165 9.79 10.06 19.94
N VAL A 166 9.51 9.49 18.76
CA VAL A 166 10.12 8.25 18.28
C VAL A 166 11.14 8.56 17.20
N SER A 167 12.42 8.48 17.54
CA SER A 167 13.48 8.69 16.56
C SER A 167 13.79 7.41 15.77
N LEU A 168 14.15 7.57 14.49
CA LEU A 168 14.64 6.49 13.65
C LEU A 168 15.88 5.83 14.27
N GLY A 169 16.76 6.61 14.91
CA GLY A 169 17.97 6.12 15.55
C GLY A 169 17.69 5.14 16.68
N GLN A 170 16.72 5.44 17.55
CA GLN A 170 16.30 4.51 18.62
C GLN A 170 15.76 3.20 18.04
N LEU A 171 14.89 3.27 17.02
CA LEU A 171 14.31 2.07 16.44
C LEU A 171 15.32 1.19 15.70
N MET A 172 16.36 1.79 15.11
CA MET A 172 17.45 1.06 14.45
C MET A 172 18.31 0.23 15.43
N GLN A 173 18.29 0.55 16.73
CA GLN A 173 19.03 -0.20 17.75
C GLN A 173 18.30 -1.47 18.22
N LEU A 174 17.03 -1.65 17.83
CA LEU A 174 16.25 -2.82 18.23
C LEU A 174 16.83 -4.09 17.61
N CYS A 175 17.18 -5.05 18.46
CA CYS A 175 17.71 -6.33 18.02
C CYS A 175 16.58 -7.35 17.79
N LYS A 176 16.92 -8.54 17.28
CA LYS A 176 15.96 -9.64 17.10
C LYS A 176 15.19 -9.94 18.39
N ALA A 177 15.84 -9.92 19.55
CA ALA A 177 15.18 -10.18 20.84
C ALA A 177 14.10 -9.12 21.15
N SER A 178 14.40 -7.84 20.91
CA SER A 178 13.45 -6.73 21.04
C SER A 178 12.24 -6.92 20.11
N HIS A 179 12.47 -7.33 18.86
CA HIS A 179 11.37 -7.63 17.93
C HIS A 179 10.51 -8.82 18.40
N VAL A 180 11.12 -9.89 18.93
CA VAL A 180 10.38 -11.03 19.48
C VAL A 180 9.54 -10.62 20.69
N ALA A 181 10.10 -9.82 21.61
CA ALA A 181 9.39 -9.28 22.76
C ALA A 181 8.20 -8.41 22.33
N MET A 182 8.41 -7.51 21.35
CA MET A 182 7.36 -6.67 20.78
C MET A 182 6.17 -7.50 20.26
N TRP A 183 6.43 -8.59 19.52
CA TRP A 183 5.36 -9.47 19.02
C TRP A 183 4.63 -10.23 20.13
N ARG A 184 5.30 -10.53 21.26
CA ARG A 184 4.64 -11.14 22.42
C ARG A 184 3.68 -10.15 23.09
N PHE A 185 4.13 -8.92 23.36
CA PHE A 185 3.27 -7.87 23.89
C PHE A 185 2.08 -7.57 22.96
N LEU A 186 2.33 -7.45 21.65
CA LEU A 186 1.26 -7.22 20.67
C LEU A 186 0.23 -8.36 20.62
N ARG A 187 0.63 -9.60 20.86
CA ARG A 187 -0.30 -10.74 20.90
C ARG A 187 -1.30 -10.63 22.04
N GLU A 188 -0.87 -10.06 23.16
CA GLU A 188 -1.67 -9.85 24.37
C GLU A 188 -2.54 -8.61 24.23
N ASP A 189 -1.96 -7.51 23.76
CA ASP A 189 -2.59 -6.17 23.79
C ASP A 189 -3.39 -5.84 22.52
N CYS A 190 -3.17 -6.54 21.41
CA CYS A 190 -3.79 -6.24 20.11
C CYS A 190 -4.51 -7.47 19.51
N PRO A 191 -5.81 -7.68 19.83
CA PRO A 191 -6.58 -8.82 19.32
C PRO A 191 -6.57 -8.95 17.80
N VAL A 192 -6.60 -7.82 17.09
CA VAL A 192 -6.59 -7.75 15.62
C VAL A 192 -5.27 -8.28 15.03
N ALA A 193 -4.17 -8.21 15.79
CA ALA A 193 -2.86 -8.66 15.35
C ALA A 193 -2.58 -10.14 15.68
N ARG A 194 -3.46 -10.84 16.40
CA ARG A 194 -3.16 -12.16 16.99
C ARG A 194 -2.69 -13.20 15.96
N GLY A 195 -3.31 -13.23 14.78
CA GLY A 195 -2.90 -14.14 13.69
C GLY A 195 -1.49 -13.84 13.19
N LEU A 196 -1.18 -12.57 12.95
CA LEU A 196 0.16 -12.11 12.55
C LEU A 196 1.21 -12.39 13.65
N CYS A 197 0.86 -12.15 14.92
CA CYS A 197 1.75 -12.43 16.03
C CYS A 197 2.07 -13.93 16.14
N THR A 198 1.07 -14.79 15.97
CA THR A 198 1.25 -16.25 15.99
C THR A 198 2.17 -16.70 14.86
N TYR A 199 2.01 -16.14 13.67
CA TYR A 199 2.93 -16.37 12.54
C TYR A 199 4.35 -15.93 12.89
N MET A 200 4.54 -14.68 13.34
CA MET A 200 5.86 -14.11 13.67
C MET A 200 6.58 -14.79 14.84
N LEU A 201 5.82 -15.45 15.72
CA LEU A 201 6.32 -16.22 16.87
C LEU A 201 6.41 -17.73 16.58
N SER A 202 6.18 -18.17 15.34
CA SER A 202 6.33 -19.58 14.96
C SER A 202 7.79 -20.02 15.02
N ALA A 203 8.02 -21.31 15.32
CA ALA A 203 9.36 -21.87 15.42
C ALA A 203 10.21 -21.64 14.16
N GLN A 204 9.58 -21.74 12.97
CA GLN A 204 10.23 -21.51 11.67
C GLN A 204 10.78 -20.09 11.53
N LEU A 205 10.03 -19.07 11.95
CA LEU A 205 10.51 -17.70 11.88
C LEU A 205 11.51 -17.40 12.99
N LEU A 206 11.30 -17.93 14.20
CA LEU A 206 12.24 -17.76 15.30
C LEU A 206 13.61 -18.39 15.01
N SER A 207 13.70 -19.43 14.18
CA SER A 207 14.97 -20.00 13.74
C SER A 207 15.68 -19.21 12.63
N ALA A 208 15.02 -18.23 12.00
CA ALA A 208 15.63 -17.42 10.96
C ALA A 208 16.81 -16.58 11.50
N ASN A 209 17.78 -16.26 10.65
CA ASN A 209 18.88 -15.35 11.02
C ASN A 209 18.34 -13.96 11.44
N SER A 210 19.14 -13.21 12.19
CA SER A 210 18.71 -11.92 12.76
C SER A 210 18.26 -10.90 11.70
N PRO A 211 19.05 -10.63 10.64
CA PRO A 211 18.64 -9.65 9.62
C PRO A 211 17.33 -10.02 8.92
N SER A 212 17.16 -11.29 8.52
CA SER A 212 15.93 -11.74 7.86
C SER A 212 14.72 -11.65 8.79
N TYR A 213 14.88 -11.97 10.08
CA TYR A 213 13.80 -11.85 11.06
C TYR A 213 13.36 -10.40 11.24
N ILE A 214 14.31 -9.48 11.45
CA ILE A 214 14.03 -8.05 11.65
C ILE A 214 13.34 -7.46 10.43
N VAL A 215 13.87 -7.73 9.23
CA VAL A 215 13.30 -7.27 7.96
C VAL A 215 11.87 -7.77 7.81
N ASN A 216 11.60 -9.05 8.06
CA ASN A 216 10.25 -9.62 7.98
C ASN A 216 9.31 -9.05 9.07
N SER A 217 9.81 -8.86 10.29
CA SER A 217 9.07 -8.22 11.38
C SER A 217 8.61 -6.82 10.97
N LEU A 218 9.52 -5.99 10.47
CA LEU A 218 9.19 -4.62 10.05
C LEU A 218 8.16 -4.61 8.92
N ARG A 219 8.27 -5.54 7.97
CA ARG A 219 7.28 -5.70 6.89
C ARG A 219 5.89 -6.02 7.43
N MET A 220 5.79 -6.93 8.39
CA MET A 220 4.50 -7.29 9.00
C MET A 220 3.95 -6.15 9.83
N LEU A 221 4.81 -5.41 10.54
CA LEU A 221 4.42 -4.25 11.32
C LEU A 221 3.85 -3.13 10.44
N MET A 222 4.54 -2.80 9.34
CA MET A 222 4.03 -1.85 8.35
C MET A 222 2.63 -2.24 7.87
N ARG A 223 2.45 -3.50 7.46
CA ARG A 223 1.13 -4.00 7.03
C ARG A 223 0.08 -3.83 8.12
N LEU A 224 0.41 -4.17 9.36
CA LEU A 224 -0.51 -4.06 10.48
C LEU A 224 -0.98 -2.62 10.69
N VAL A 225 -0.07 -1.64 10.68
CA VAL A 225 -0.41 -0.23 10.93
C VAL A 225 -1.02 0.48 9.71
N THR A 226 -0.80 0.01 8.49
CA THR A 226 -1.34 0.66 7.28
C THR A 226 -2.66 0.05 6.78
N LEU A 227 -2.97 -1.20 7.14
CA LEU A 227 -4.21 -1.86 6.67
C LEU A 227 -5.46 -1.40 7.44
N GLN A 228 -5.29 -0.79 8.61
CA GLN A 228 -6.39 -0.33 9.44
C GLN A 228 -6.85 1.06 9.00
N LYS A 229 -8.17 1.23 8.82
CA LYS A 229 -8.78 2.52 8.43
C LYS A 229 -8.56 3.60 9.49
N GLU A 230 -8.56 3.23 10.76
CA GLU A 230 -8.30 4.10 11.91
C GLU A 230 -7.18 3.49 12.76
N PRO A 231 -5.91 3.70 12.38
CA PRO A 231 -4.81 2.96 12.94
C PRO A 231 -4.38 3.44 14.33
N TYR A 232 -5.00 4.47 14.92
CA TYR A 232 -4.53 5.08 16.17
C TYR A 232 -4.34 4.05 17.30
N ILE A 233 -5.35 3.23 17.59
CA ILE A 233 -5.27 2.21 18.65
C ILE A 233 -4.19 1.16 18.33
N THR A 234 -4.10 0.74 17.06
CA THR A 234 -3.07 -0.20 16.62
C THR A 234 -1.68 0.39 16.74
N VAL A 235 -1.49 1.65 16.34
CA VAL A 235 -0.23 2.39 16.46
C VAL A 235 0.14 2.58 17.93
N PHE A 236 -0.82 2.94 18.78
CA PHE A 236 -0.62 3.04 20.23
C PHE A 236 -0.12 1.71 20.82
N ASN A 237 -0.77 0.59 20.49
CA ASN A 237 -0.36 -0.73 20.96
C ASN A 237 1.04 -1.12 20.46
N VAL A 238 1.35 -0.81 19.20
CA VAL A 238 2.69 -1.02 18.62
C VAL A 238 3.74 -0.20 19.35
N MET A 239 3.47 1.09 19.59
CA MET A 239 4.38 1.97 20.30
C MET A 239 4.60 1.51 21.74
N SER A 240 3.52 1.19 22.45
CA SER A 240 3.58 0.62 23.80
C SER A 240 4.40 -0.67 23.84
N ALA A 241 4.26 -1.54 22.84
CA ALA A 241 5.05 -2.77 22.76
C ALA A 241 6.54 -2.47 22.51
N ILE A 242 6.86 -1.51 21.64
CA ILE A 242 8.25 -1.09 21.36
C ILE A 242 8.91 -0.50 22.60
N TYR A 243 8.23 0.35 23.37
CA TYR A 243 8.78 0.96 24.58
C TYR A 243 9.03 -0.02 25.73
N ARG A 244 8.45 -1.23 25.68
CA ARG A 244 8.64 -2.29 26.68
C ARG A 244 9.75 -3.28 26.31
N CYS A 245 10.39 -3.12 25.15
CA CYS A 245 11.46 -3.97 24.65
C CYS A 245 12.84 -3.45 25.03
#